data_AF-A0A1D7XV99-F1
#
_entry.id   AF-A0A1D7XV99-F1
#
_cell.length_a   1.000
_cell.length_b   1.000
_cell.length_c   1.000
_cell.angle_alpha   90.00
_cell.angle_beta   90.00
_cell.angle_gamma   90.00
#
_symmetry.space_group_name_H-M   'P 1'
#
loop_
_entity.id
_entity.type
_entity.pdbx_description
1 polymer ?
#
loop_
_entity_poly.entity_id
_entity_poly.type
_entity_poly.pdbx_seq_one_letter_code
_entity_poly.pdbx_strand_id
1 'polypeptide(L)'
;MNNREYAQIEAFITDSDKPFQSSEYGFWYAYNTKIETNTQTPKFGDLVQYTYALKTLERQVIYPVKELETQSYYIDQQELFSGLREGLKLMKEGESITFLFPSQKAYGYYGDEEKIGSNVPLVCDVSLLKLTNN
;
A
#
# COMPACT_ATOMS: atom_id res chain seq x y z
N MET A 1 -17.34 -8.02 -12.99
CA MET A 1 -17.11 -7.35 -11.69
C MET A 1 -15.85 -6.50 -11.71
N ASN A 2 -14.70 -7.02 -12.17
CA ASN A 2 -13.43 -6.26 -12.23
C ASN A 2 -13.50 -4.88 -12.91
N ASN A 3 -14.15 -4.75 -14.07
CA ASN A 3 -14.09 -3.50 -14.85
C ASN A 3 -14.63 -2.24 -14.13
N ARG A 4 -15.58 -2.39 -13.19
CA ARG A 4 -16.12 -1.23 -12.46
C ARG A 4 -15.12 -0.68 -11.46
N GLU A 5 -14.44 -1.56 -10.73
CA GLU A 5 -13.44 -1.19 -9.74
C GLU A 5 -12.25 -0.50 -10.40
N TYR A 6 -11.74 -1.05 -11.49
CA TYR A 6 -10.66 -0.43 -12.26
C TYR A 6 -11.05 0.96 -12.79
N ALA A 7 -12.28 1.13 -13.28
CA ALA A 7 -12.77 2.45 -13.70
C ALA A 7 -12.86 3.46 -12.53
N GLN A 8 -13.20 3.02 -11.32
CA GLN A 8 -13.20 3.90 -10.14
C GLN A 8 -11.78 4.33 -9.75
N ILE A 9 -10.81 3.42 -9.87
CA ILE A 9 -9.40 3.73 -9.61
C ILE A 9 -8.87 4.70 -10.68
N GLU A 10 -9.17 4.49 -11.96
CA GLU A 10 -8.80 5.41 -13.04
C GLU A 10 -9.40 6.80 -12.85
N ALA A 11 -10.67 6.88 -12.43
CA ALA A 11 -11.32 8.14 -12.08
C ALA A 11 -10.60 8.83 -10.89
N PHE A 12 -10.24 8.08 -9.85
CA PHE A 12 -9.47 8.60 -8.72
C PHE A 12 -8.11 9.16 -9.15
N ILE A 13 -7.40 8.44 -10.03
CA ILE A 13 -6.10 8.87 -10.56
C ILE A 13 -6.27 10.15 -11.38
N THR A 14 -7.29 10.22 -12.22
CA THR A 14 -7.58 11.40 -13.07
C THR A 14 -7.95 12.63 -12.24
N ASP A 15 -8.64 12.43 -11.11
CA ASP A 15 -8.99 13.47 -10.13
C ASP A 15 -7.79 13.89 -9.25
N SER A 16 -6.67 13.17 -9.29
CA SER A 16 -5.52 13.44 -8.43
C SER A 16 -4.41 14.19 -9.15
N ASP A 17 -3.85 15.20 -8.48
CA ASP A 17 -2.62 15.88 -8.93
C ASP A 17 -1.35 15.03 -8.75
N LYS A 18 -1.45 13.86 -8.09
CA LYS A 18 -0.30 12.98 -7.86
C LYS A 18 0.00 12.15 -9.12
N PRO A 19 1.28 12.01 -9.50
CA PRO A 19 1.67 11.22 -10.67
C PRO A 19 1.61 9.73 -10.36
N PHE A 20 0.41 9.15 -10.37
CA PHE A 20 0.23 7.70 -10.19
C PHE A 20 0.82 6.93 -11.36
N GLN A 21 1.53 5.85 -11.02
CA GLN A 21 2.11 4.90 -11.96
C GLN A 21 1.60 3.49 -11.66
N SER A 22 1.43 2.68 -12.71
CA SER A 22 1.04 1.28 -12.59
C SER A 22 2.24 0.42 -12.16
N SER A 23 2.01 -0.50 -11.24
CA SER A 23 2.96 -1.56 -10.89
C SER A 23 2.75 -2.80 -11.76
N GLU A 24 3.83 -3.57 -11.95
CA GLU A 24 3.78 -4.88 -12.62
C GLU A 24 2.96 -5.91 -11.82
N TYR A 25 2.64 -5.61 -10.56
CA TYR A 25 1.89 -6.46 -9.65
C TYR A 25 0.38 -6.19 -9.65
N GLY A 26 -0.10 -5.27 -10.50
CA GLY A 26 -1.52 -4.99 -10.70
C GLY A 26 -2.14 -4.03 -9.69
N PHE A 27 -1.37 -3.04 -9.25
CA PHE A 27 -1.84 -1.91 -8.44
C PHE A 27 -1.22 -0.60 -8.93
N TRP A 28 -1.64 0.54 -8.39
CA TRP A 28 -1.04 1.83 -8.70
C TRP A 28 -0.39 2.44 -7.48
N TYR A 29 0.56 3.34 -7.69
CA TYR A 29 1.22 4.04 -6.60
C TYR A 29 1.74 5.40 -7.04
N ALA A 30 1.86 6.31 -6.08
CA ALA A 30 2.48 7.62 -6.27
C ALA A 30 3.36 7.94 -5.06
N TYR A 31 4.57 8.43 -5.31
CA TYR A 31 5.46 8.87 -4.23
C TYR A 31 4.96 10.18 -3.63
N ASN A 32 4.83 10.22 -2.30
CA ASN A 32 4.65 11.44 -1.53
C ASN A 32 6.01 12.04 -1.15
N THR A 33 6.92 11.16 -0.73
CA THR A 33 8.32 11.47 -0.45
C THR A 33 9.17 10.39 -1.11
N LYS A 34 9.99 10.78 -2.07
CA LYS A 34 10.90 9.90 -2.81
C LYS A 34 12.35 10.24 -2.48
N ILE A 35 13.17 9.23 -2.29
CA ILE A 35 14.60 9.38 -2.00
C ILE A 35 15.38 8.92 -3.23
N GLU A 36 16.05 9.85 -3.91
CA GLU A 36 16.78 9.56 -5.16
C GLU A 36 18.16 8.93 -4.91
N THR A 37 18.77 9.16 -3.75
CA THR A 37 20.17 8.80 -3.47
C THR A 37 20.37 7.37 -2.94
N ASN A 38 19.34 6.76 -2.36
CA ASN A 38 19.39 5.38 -1.87
C ASN A 38 18.84 4.43 -2.94
N THR A 39 19.41 3.24 -3.08
CA THR A 39 18.90 2.21 -4.00
C THR A 39 18.50 0.91 -3.28
N GLN A 40 18.67 0.86 -1.96
CA GLN A 40 18.34 -0.32 -1.18
C GLN A 40 16.83 -0.37 -0.95
N THR A 41 16.25 -1.51 -1.29
CA THR A 41 14.85 -1.85 -1.02
C THR A 41 14.78 -3.20 -0.30
N PRO A 42 13.70 -3.46 0.45
CA PRO A 42 13.55 -4.69 1.23
C PRO A 42 13.54 -5.96 0.38
N LYS A 43 14.18 -7.02 0.88
CA LYS A 43 14.26 -8.36 0.29
C LYS A 43 13.76 -9.41 1.28
N PHE A 44 13.60 -10.65 0.80
CA PHE A 44 13.17 -11.78 1.62
C PHE A 44 13.94 -11.84 2.95
N GLY A 45 13.19 -11.85 4.05
CA GLY A 45 13.71 -11.95 5.42
C GLY A 45 14.20 -10.64 6.04
N ASP A 46 14.31 -9.55 5.29
CA ASP A 46 14.58 -8.24 5.88
C ASP A 46 13.42 -7.82 6.79
N LEU A 47 13.75 -7.09 7.85
CA LEU A 47 12.77 -6.50 8.75
C LEU A 47 12.49 -5.05 8.33
N VAL A 48 11.22 -4.77 8.03
CA VAL A 48 10.74 -3.41 7.79
C VAL A 48 9.92 -2.91 8.96
N GLN A 49 10.12 -1.64 9.31
CA GLN A 49 9.28 -0.91 10.24
C GLN A 49 8.55 0.19 9.47
N TYR A 50 7.22 0.19 9.49
CA TYR A 50 6.42 1.10 8.70
C TYR A 50 5.16 1.54 9.43
N THR A 51 4.58 2.65 8.97
CA THR A 51 3.22 3.05 9.32
C THR A 51 2.35 2.97 8.08
N TYR A 52 1.06 2.74 8.29
CA TYR A 52 0.10 2.78 7.19
C TYR A 52 -1.25 3.34 7.63
N ALA A 53 -2.02 3.84 6.66
CA ALA A 53 -3.45 4.12 6.80
C ALA A 53 -4.21 3.57 5.61
N LEU A 54 -5.39 3.00 5.88
CA LEU A 54 -6.31 2.51 4.86
C LEU A 54 -7.52 3.42 4.74
N LYS A 55 -7.86 3.76 3.50
CA LYS A 55 -8.97 4.62 3.14
C LYS A 55 -9.74 4.03 1.96
N THR A 56 -11.00 4.44 1.80
CA THR A 56 -11.76 4.17 0.58
C THR A 56 -11.34 5.12 -0.54
N LEU A 57 -11.79 4.86 -1.78
CA LEU A 57 -11.55 5.76 -2.93
C LEU A 57 -12.23 7.14 -2.73
N GLU A 58 -13.28 7.21 -1.91
CA GLU A 58 -13.93 8.45 -1.48
C GLU A 58 -13.15 9.18 -0.37
N ARG A 59 -11.91 8.75 -0.09
CA ARG A 59 -10.99 9.34 0.91
C ARG A 59 -11.48 9.21 2.36
N GLN A 60 -12.45 8.34 2.63
CA GLN A 60 -12.90 8.03 3.98
C GLN A 60 -11.89 7.10 4.67
N VAL A 61 -11.41 7.48 5.86
CA VAL A 61 -10.48 6.68 6.65
C VAL A 61 -11.18 5.46 7.26
N ILE A 62 -10.63 4.27 7.03
CA ILE A 62 -11.07 2.99 7.59
C ILE A 62 -10.18 2.64 8.79
N TYR A 63 -8.88 2.65 8.55
CA TYR A 63 -7.83 2.46 9.57
C TYR A 63 -6.89 3.66 9.53
N PRO A 64 -6.85 4.49 10.60
CA PRO A 64 -5.98 5.66 10.65
C PRO A 64 -4.52 5.25 10.88
N VAL A 65 -3.59 6.15 10.52
CA VAL A 65 -2.23 6.06 11.05
C VAL A 65 -2.33 6.24 12.55
N LYS A 66 -1.96 5.22 13.32
CA LYS A 66 -1.71 5.38 14.75
C LYS A 66 -0.22 5.65 14.90
N GLU A 67 0.16 6.91 15.10
CA GLU A 67 1.56 7.36 15.13
C GLU A 67 2.46 6.58 16.09
N LEU A 68 1.89 5.99 17.15
CA LEU A 68 2.62 5.17 18.14
C LEU A 68 2.62 3.67 17.83
N GLU A 69 1.82 3.20 16.86
CA GLU A 69 1.77 1.78 16.44
C GLU A 69 2.55 1.59 15.14
N THR A 70 3.88 1.70 15.23
CA THR A 70 4.76 1.23 14.16
C THR A 70 4.57 -0.27 13.97
N GLN A 71 4.37 -0.69 12.74
CA GLN A 71 4.27 -2.10 12.37
C GLN A 71 5.64 -2.64 12.02
N SER A 72 5.93 -3.85 12.51
CA SER A 72 7.13 -4.61 12.16
C SER A 72 6.72 -5.78 11.27
N TYR A 73 7.37 -5.93 10.12
CA TYR A 73 7.08 -7.01 9.18
C TYR A 73 8.38 -7.61 8.64
N TYR A 74 8.47 -8.94 8.70
CA TYR A 74 9.53 -9.69 8.01
C TYR A 74 9.07 -10.00 6.59
N ILE A 75 9.79 -9.46 5.61
CA ILE A 75 9.43 -9.56 4.19
C ILE A 75 9.27 -11.02 3.78
N ASP A 76 8.07 -11.36 3.29
CA ASP A 76 7.68 -12.69 2.80
C ASP A 76 7.74 -13.81 3.85
N GLN A 77 7.77 -13.49 5.14
CA GLN A 77 7.75 -14.49 6.23
C GLN A 77 6.48 -14.45 7.10
N GLN A 78 5.61 -13.46 6.88
CA GLN A 78 4.37 -13.27 7.62
C GLN A 78 3.21 -12.99 6.66
N GLU A 79 1.99 -13.28 7.11
CA GLU A 79 0.79 -12.96 6.35
C GLU A 79 0.59 -11.45 6.25
N LEU A 80 0.48 -10.98 5.01
CA LEU A 80 0.17 -9.61 4.65
C LEU A 80 -0.52 -9.67 3.29
N PHE A 81 -1.52 -8.83 3.08
CA PHE A 81 -2.19 -8.83 1.79
C PHE A 81 -1.21 -8.47 0.66
N SER A 82 -1.40 -9.11 -0.49
CA SER A 82 -0.37 -9.15 -1.55
C SER A 82 0.06 -7.76 -2.04
N GLY A 83 -0.87 -6.80 -2.14
CA GLY A 83 -0.59 -5.45 -2.58
C GLY A 83 0.42 -4.72 -1.70
N LEU A 84 0.21 -4.72 -0.37
CA LEU A 84 1.13 -4.04 0.55
C LEU A 84 2.46 -4.79 0.67
N ARG A 85 2.44 -6.12 0.63
CA ARG A 85 3.66 -6.92 0.61
C ARG A 85 4.56 -6.58 -0.57
N GLU A 86 4.02 -6.53 -1.79
CA GLU A 86 4.81 -6.13 -2.96
C GLU A 86 5.12 -4.62 -2.94
N GLY A 87 4.21 -3.79 -2.43
CA GLY A 87 4.42 -2.35 -2.27
C GLY A 87 5.61 -2.00 -1.38
N LEU A 88 5.78 -2.68 -0.24
CA LEU A 88 6.90 -2.48 0.68
C LEU A 88 8.25 -2.76 0.00
N LYS A 89 8.33 -3.73 -0.91
CA LYS A 89 9.57 -4.06 -1.65
C LYS A 89 9.97 -3.00 -2.67
N LEU A 90 9.08 -2.06 -2.99
CA LEU A 90 9.36 -0.91 -3.87
C LEU A 90 9.92 0.30 -3.10
N MET A 91 9.75 0.31 -1.77
CA MET A 91 10.06 1.47 -0.93
C MET A 91 11.50 1.45 -0.45
N LYS A 92 12.06 2.64 -0.26
CA LYS A 92 13.32 2.87 0.44
C LYS A 92 13.05 3.40 1.83
N GLU A 93 13.97 3.16 2.75
CA GLU A 93 13.91 3.74 4.09
C GLU A 93 13.77 5.27 4.00
N GLY A 94 12.76 5.82 4.69
CA GLY A 94 12.40 7.24 4.70
C GLY A 94 11.37 7.65 3.63
N GLU A 95 10.99 6.77 2.70
CA GLU A 95 9.99 7.08 1.69
C GLU A 95 8.55 6.96 2.21
N SER A 96 7.68 7.76 1.60
CA SER A 96 6.24 7.65 1.77
C SER A 96 5.56 7.54 0.42
N ILE A 97 4.66 6.57 0.29
CA ILE A 97 3.96 6.25 -0.96
C ILE A 97 2.47 6.10 -0.68
N THR A 98 1.64 6.64 -1.57
CA THR A 98 0.21 6.33 -1.63
C THR A 98 0.00 5.23 -2.66
N PHE A 99 -0.51 4.08 -2.24
CA PHE A 99 -0.89 2.95 -3.09
C PHE A 99 -2.40 2.92 -3.33
N LEU A 100 -2.81 2.47 -4.52
CA LEU A 100 -4.20 2.16 -4.88
C LEU A 100 -4.27 0.67 -5.19
N PHE A 101 -4.92 -0.09 -4.31
CA PHE A 101 -5.08 -1.51 -4.44
C PHE A 101 -6.49 -1.85 -4.90
N PRO A 102 -6.65 -2.54 -6.04
CA PRO A 102 -7.85 -3.32 -6.28
C PRO A 102 -8.07 -4.29 -5.12
N SER A 103 -9.31 -4.63 -4.86
CA SER A 103 -9.75 -5.55 -3.82
C SER A 103 -8.99 -6.87 -3.88
N GLN A 104 -8.76 -7.44 -5.07
CA GLN A 104 -7.97 -8.67 -5.27
C GLN A 104 -6.51 -8.56 -4.81
N LYS A 105 -5.95 -7.35 -4.75
CA LYS A 105 -4.62 -7.08 -4.19
C LYS A 105 -4.68 -6.66 -2.72
N ALA A 106 -5.87 -6.43 -2.18
CA ALA A 106 -6.14 -6.18 -0.78
C ALA A 106 -6.85 -7.40 -0.14
N TYR A 107 -8.06 -7.21 0.40
CA TYR A 107 -8.82 -8.21 1.15
C TYR A 107 -9.84 -9.03 0.32
N GLY A 108 -9.92 -8.75 -0.98
CA GLY A 108 -10.67 -9.52 -1.96
C GLY A 108 -12.16 -9.67 -1.63
N TYR A 109 -12.69 -10.85 -1.98
CA TYR A 109 -14.10 -11.16 -1.77
C TYR A 109 -14.48 -11.29 -0.29
N TYR A 110 -13.55 -11.69 0.57
CA TYR A 110 -13.85 -11.96 1.98
C TYR A 110 -13.89 -10.70 2.83
N GLY A 111 -13.11 -9.67 2.46
CA GLY A 111 -12.91 -8.53 3.34
C GLY A 111 -11.96 -8.88 4.50
N ASP A 112 -11.94 -8.04 5.53
CA ASP A 112 -11.09 -8.21 6.71
C ASP A 112 -11.86 -8.76 7.94
N GLU A 113 -13.12 -9.18 7.75
CA GLU A 113 -14.06 -9.58 8.81
C GLU A 113 -14.38 -8.51 9.86
N GLU A 114 -13.93 -7.26 9.65
CA GLU A 114 -14.16 -6.12 10.53
C GLU A 114 -14.73 -4.91 9.76
N LYS A 115 -13.87 -4.04 9.24
CA LYS A 115 -14.27 -2.74 8.66
C LYS A 115 -14.22 -2.70 7.13
N ILE A 116 -13.53 -3.65 6.50
CA ILE A 116 -13.35 -3.75 5.06
C ILE A 116 -14.28 -4.84 4.55
N GLY A 117 -15.30 -4.43 3.82
CA GLY A 117 -16.25 -5.35 3.20
C GLY A 117 -15.69 -6.09 1.98
N SER A 118 -16.55 -6.91 1.39
CA SER A 118 -16.27 -7.66 0.17
C SER A 118 -16.00 -6.77 -1.04
N ASN A 119 -14.95 -7.08 -1.81
CA ASN A 119 -14.58 -6.43 -3.07
C ASN A 119 -14.39 -4.91 -2.94
N VAL A 120 -13.79 -4.46 -1.83
CA VAL A 120 -13.52 -3.04 -1.58
C VAL A 120 -12.10 -2.69 -2.05
N PRO A 121 -11.93 -1.79 -3.04
CA PRO A 121 -10.63 -1.20 -3.37
C PRO A 121 -10.18 -0.26 -2.25
N LEU A 122 -8.87 -0.15 -2.08
CA LEU A 122 -8.29 0.62 -0.99
C LEU A 122 -7.25 1.62 -1.48
N VAL A 123 -7.25 2.79 -0.84
CA VAL A 123 -6.11 3.71 -0.84
C VAL A 123 -5.30 3.42 0.42
N CYS A 124 -4.02 3.13 0.26
CA CYS A 124 -3.11 2.82 1.36
C CYS A 124 -1.95 3.82 1.37
N ASP A 125 -1.91 4.69 2.37
CA ASP A 125 -0.77 5.58 2.58
C ASP A 125 0.23 4.86 3.47
N VAL A 126 1.47 4.68 3.01
CA VAL A 126 2.51 3.93 3.73
C VAL A 126 3.74 4.82 3.88
N SER A 127 4.39 4.75 5.04
CA SER A 127 5.70 5.35 5.26
C SER A 127 6.67 4.30 5.79
N LEU A 128 7.74 4.03 5.06
CA LEU A 128 8.78 3.09 5.48
C LEU A 128 9.77 3.81 6.38
N LEU A 129 9.73 3.51 7.67
CA LEU A 129 10.53 4.20 8.68
C LEU A 129 11.93 3.62 8.81
N LYS A 130 12.05 2.29 8.72
CA LYS A 130 13.33 1.60 8.87
C LYS A 130 13.36 0.31 8.06
N LEU A 131 14.52 0.03 7.48
CA LEU A 131 14.89 -1.23 6.85
C LEU A 131 16.11 -1.82 7.59
N THR A 132 15.96 -3.05 8.08
CA THR A 132 17.06 -3.82 8.69
C THR A 132 17.28 -5.07 7.86
N ASN A 133 18.46 -5.15 7.22
CA ASN A 133 18.81 -6.29 6.39
C ASN A 133 19.09 -7.53 7.26
N ASN A 134 18.67 -8.70 6.79
CA ASN A 134 18.92 -10.00 7.44
C ASN A 134 20.37 -10.48 7.28
#